data_AF-A0A965C385-F1
#
_entry.id   AF-A0A965C385-F1
#
_cell.length_a   1.000
_cell.length_b   1.000
_cell.length_c   1.000
_cell.angle_alpha   90.00
_cell.angle_beta   90.00
_cell.angle_gamma   90.00
#
_symmetry.space_group_name_H-M   'P 1'
#
loop_
_entity.id
_entity.type
_entity.pdbx_description
1 polymer ?
#
loop_
_entity_poly.entity_id
_entity_poly.type
_entity_poly.pdbx_seq_one_letter_code
_entity_poly.pdbx_strand_id
1 'polypeptide(L)'
;MTANSPEWAQAPTAPQNLSQKRPPPPPASVRRYLSLPDFEAAAARYLPRSIGGFVSGAVETDASLRDNREAFAEWGFVPRVLRDTRGRNLKTTLFGQEYDAPFGLPPMGASALVAYRGDLVLTQAARARNVPMIMSASSLIPLEDVAKANPDAWYQAYLPGEAERIEPLVDRVAAAGFKTFVLTVDVQVSSNRENNVRNGYSIPLKPTPQLLWDGITHPGWVLNTFFKTMLNHGMPHFENMDAGRG
;
A
#
# COMPACT_ATOMS: atom_id res chain seq x y z
N MET A 1 53.30 -1.05 37.50
CA MET A 1 52.06 -1.67 36.98
C MET A 1 50.96 -0.64 37.07
N THR A 2 50.71 0.08 35.99
CA THR A 2 49.62 1.07 35.92
C THR A 2 48.33 0.33 35.60
N ALA A 3 47.39 0.34 36.55
CA ALA A 3 46.06 -0.23 36.36
C ALA A 3 45.30 0.61 35.32
N ASN A 4 45.07 0.05 34.13
CA ASN A 4 44.17 0.66 33.15
C ASN A 4 42.75 0.67 33.73
N SER A 5 42.16 1.87 33.82
CA SER A 5 40.77 2.03 34.19
C SER A 5 39.88 1.28 33.19
N PRO A 6 38.88 0.51 33.65
CA PRO A 6 38.05 -0.29 32.76
C PRO A 6 37.20 0.61 31.85
N GLU A 7 36.94 0.13 30.63
CA GLU A 7 36.31 0.87 29.52
C GLU A 7 34.95 1.51 29.89
N TRP A 8 34.25 0.94 30.87
CA TRP A 8 32.98 1.46 31.40
C TRP A 8 33.12 2.74 32.25
N ALA A 9 34.33 3.07 32.73
CA ALA A 9 34.61 4.28 33.49
C ALA A 9 34.74 5.53 32.60
N GLN A 10 34.77 5.36 31.28
CA GLN A 10 34.70 6.49 30.36
C GLN A 10 33.25 6.95 30.26
N ALA A 11 32.97 8.15 30.77
CA ALA A 11 31.67 8.78 30.60
C ALA A 11 31.34 8.84 29.09
N PRO A 12 30.15 8.40 28.65
CA PRO A 12 29.77 8.49 27.26
C PRO A 12 29.88 9.95 26.84
N THR A 13 30.74 10.21 25.84
CA THR A 13 30.87 11.52 25.21
C THR A 13 29.49 12.09 24.94
N ALA A 14 29.22 13.30 25.45
CA ALA A 14 27.94 13.96 25.27
C ALA A 14 27.61 13.99 23.78
N PRO A 15 26.45 13.46 23.33
CA PRO A 15 26.15 13.42 21.92
C PRO A 15 26.05 14.84 21.39
N GLN A 16 26.74 15.04 20.27
CA GLN A 16 26.66 16.25 19.47
C GLN A 16 25.19 16.53 19.14
N ASN A 17 24.78 17.76 19.44
CA ASN A 17 23.51 18.42 19.10
C ASN A 17 22.57 17.60 18.20
N LEU A 18 21.68 16.80 18.80
CA LEU A 18 20.61 16.11 18.06
C LEU A 18 19.47 17.09 17.80
N SER A 19 19.72 18.05 16.93
CA SER A 19 18.65 18.73 16.21
C SER A 19 17.97 17.69 15.32
N GLN A 20 17.05 16.91 15.89
CA GLN A 20 16.13 16.11 15.09
C GLN A 20 15.29 17.10 14.30
N LYS A 21 15.65 17.32 13.02
CA LYS A 21 14.81 18.06 12.08
C LYS A 21 13.42 17.42 12.12
N ARG A 22 12.48 18.10 12.75
CA ARG A 22 11.08 17.69 12.77
C ARG A 22 10.63 17.60 11.31
N PRO A 23 10.02 16.48 10.87
CA PRO A 23 9.44 16.44 9.55
C PRO A 23 8.41 17.59 9.42
N PRO A 24 8.26 18.18 8.23
CA PRO A 24 7.27 19.22 8.02
C PRO A 24 5.89 18.69 8.44
N PRO A 25 5.04 19.54 9.05
CA PRO A 25 3.72 19.11 9.47
C PRO A 25 2.92 18.69 8.25
N PRO A 26 2.03 17.68 8.38
CA PRO A 26 1.20 17.26 7.27
C PRO A 26 0.23 18.40 6.85
N PRO A 27 -0.34 18.33 5.64
CA PRO A 27 -1.32 19.29 5.16
C PRO A 27 -2.47 19.49 6.15
N ALA A 28 -2.99 20.71 6.25
CA ALA A 28 -4.03 21.06 7.23
C ALA A 28 -5.27 20.16 7.14
N SER A 29 -5.62 19.71 5.94
CA SER A 29 -6.76 18.82 5.66
C SER A 29 -6.68 17.45 6.36
N VAL A 30 -5.47 16.98 6.69
CA VAL A 30 -5.25 15.66 7.29
C VAL A 30 -4.71 15.73 8.73
N ARG A 31 -4.44 16.92 9.27
CA ARG A 31 -3.90 17.10 10.64
C ARG A 31 -4.81 16.56 11.76
N ARG A 32 -6.11 16.45 11.50
CA ARG A 32 -7.09 15.92 12.45
C ARG A 32 -7.03 14.40 12.59
N TYR A 33 -6.38 13.70 11.67
CA TYR A 33 -6.23 12.25 11.70
C TYR A 33 -4.95 11.93 12.45
N LEU A 34 -5.09 11.33 13.64
CA LEU A 34 -3.98 11.09 14.56
C LEU A 34 -3.55 9.61 14.55
N SER A 35 -4.40 8.75 14.03
CA SER A 35 -4.21 7.29 13.94
C SER A 35 -4.80 6.74 12.65
N LEU A 36 -4.39 5.52 12.26
CA LEU A 36 -4.92 4.85 11.07
C LEU A 36 -6.45 4.66 11.09
N PRO A 37 -7.10 4.29 12.22
CA PRO A 37 -8.57 4.21 12.28
C PRO A 37 -9.30 5.52 11.94
N ASP A 38 -8.69 6.68 12.18
CA ASP A 38 -9.32 7.96 11.84
C ASP A 38 -9.48 8.14 10.32
N PHE A 39 -8.56 7.55 9.54
CA PHE A 39 -8.65 7.53 8.07
C PHE A 39 -9.73 6.56 7.57
N GLU A 40 -9.94 5.44 8.25
CA GLU A 40 -10.99 4.47 7.90
C GLU A 40 -12.38 5.10 8.01
N ALA A 41 -12.65 5.80 9.12
CA ALA A 41 -13.90 6.52 9.32
C ALA A 41 -14.11 7.65 8.29
N ALA A 42 -13.02 8.32 7.87
CA ALA A 42 -13.08 9.34 6.84
C ALA A 42 -13.33 8.74 5.45
N ALA A 43 -12.67 7.62 5.12
CA ALA A 43 -12.84 6.90 3.86
C ALA A 43 -14.27 6.37 3.71
N ALA A 44 -14.85 5.81 4.79
CA ALA A 44 -16.23 5.32 4.79
C ALA A 44 -17.29 6.40 4.49
N ARG A 45 -16.98 7.69 4.74
CA ARG A 45 -17.85 8.82 4.39
C ARG A 45 -17.61 9.36 2.98
N TYR A 46 -16.44 9.08 2.42
CA TYR A 46 -16.04 9.59 1.11
C TYR A 46 -16.36 8.60 -0.02
N LEU A 47 -16.16 7.31 0.24
CA LEU A 47 -16.30 6.26 -0.75
C LEU A 47 -17.74 5.77 -0.85
N PRO A 48 -18.26 5.52 -2.07
CA PRO A 48 -19.46 4.74 -2.28
C PRO A 48 -19.42 3.42 -1.52
N ARG A 49 -20.57 2.92 -1.09
CA ARG A 49 -20.66 1.69 -0.29
C ARG A 49 -20.04 0.49 -1.01
N SER A 50 -20.24 0.39 -2.32
CA SER A 50 -19.64 -0.63 -3.18
C SER A 50 -18.10 -0.62 -3.13
N ILE A 51 -17.48 0.56 -3.25
CA ILE A 51 -16.02 0.73 -3.23
C ILE A 51 -15.47 0.55 -1.81
N GLY A 52 -16.13 1.13 -0.80
CA GLY A 52 -15.76 0.94 0.60
C GLY A 52 -15.76 -0.54 0.98
N GLY A 53 -16.82 -1.27 0.61
CA GLY A 53 -16.93 -2.71 0.85
C GLY A 53 -15.86 -3.54 0.14
N PHE A 54 -15.46 -3.17 -1.08
CA PHE A 54 -14.37 -3.82 -1.80
C PHE A 54 -13.02 -3.67 -1.07
N VAL A 55 -12.75 -2.49 -0.51
CA VAL A 55 -11.51 -2.19 0.21
C VAL A 55 -11.49 -2.83 1.60
N SER A 56 -12.58 -2.72 2.37
CA SER A 56 -12.57 -3.04 3.80
C SER A 56 -13.02 -4.45 4.14
N GLY A 57 -13.71 -5.16 3.25
CA GLY A 57 -14.27 -6.47 3.58
C GLY A 57 -13.37 -7.64 3.18
N ALA A 58 -13.57 -8.78 3.86
CA ALA A 58 -12.91 -10.04 3.56
C ALA A 58 -13.93 -11.06 3.00
N VAL A 59 -13.63 -12.34 3.16
CA VAL A 59 -14.46 -13.44 2.67
C VAL A 59 -15.34 -14.01 3.78
N GLU A 60 -16.50 -14.55 3.41
CA GLU A 60 -17.39 -15.30 4.31
C GLU A 60 -17.82 -14.49 5.54
N THR A 61 -17.37 -14.90 6.73
CA THR A 61 -17.75 -14.30 8.01
C THR A 61 -16.71 -13.32 8.54
N ASP A 62 -15.75 -12.88 7.71
CA ASP A 62 -14.62 -12.02 8.09
C ASP A 62 -13.78 -12.58 9.26
N ALA A 63 -13.79 -13.90 9.46
CA ALA A 63 -13.15 -14.54 10.62
C ALA A 63 -11.64 -14.26 10.66
N SER A 64 -10.92 -14.52 9.56
CA SER A 64 -9.48 -14.25 9.48
C SER A 64 -9.15 -12.76 9.54
N LEU A 65 -10.04 -11.87 9.09
CA LEU A 65 -9.83 -10.43 9.19
C LEU A 65 -9.83 -9.98 10.65
N ARG A 66 -10.78 -10.48 11.47
CA ARG A 66 -10.80 -10.22 12.91
C ARG A 66 -9.60 -10.83 13.60
N ASP A 67 -9.32 -12.10 13.32
CA ASP A 67 -8.20 -12.85 13.91
C ASP A 67 -6.85 -12.17 13.65
N ASN A 68 -6.60 -11.70 12.43
CA ASN A 68 -5.40 -10.92 12.08
C ASN A 68 -5.17 -9.70 12.99
N ARG A 69 -6.25 -9.07 13.46
CA ARG A 69 -6.16 -7.92 14.37
C ARG A 69 -6.05 -8.36 15.83
N GLU A 70 -6.82 -9.36 16.22
CA GLU A 70 -6.85 -9.91 17.58
C GLU A 70 -5.50 -10.56 17.96
N ALA A 71 -4.83 -11.21 17.02
CA ALA A 71 -3.51 -11.83 17.23
C ALA A 71 -2.46 -10.85 17.79
N PHE A 72 -2.51 -9.55 17.44
CA PHE A 72 -1.58 -8.56 18.00
C PHE A 72 -1.87 -8.22 19.46
N ALA A 73 -3.10 -8.42 19.94
CA ALA A 73 -3.47 -8.19 21.34
C ALA A 73 -2.98 -9.30 22.28
N GLU A 74 -2.57 -10.45 21.71
CA GLU A 74 -1.96 -11.55 22.47
C GLU A 74 -0.53 -11.22 22.95
N TRP A 75 0.11 -10.21 22.34
CA TRP A 75 1.48 -9.82 22.64
C TRP A 75 1.55 -8.56 23.51
N GLY A 76 2.32 -8.63 24.60
CA GLY A 76 2.66 -7.50 25.44
C GLY A 76 4.12 -7.06 25.27
N PHE A 77 4.38 -5.75 25.35
CA PHE A 77 5.75 -5.23 25.43
C PHE A 77 6.26 -5.24 26.87
N VAL A 78 7.52 -5.64 27.07
CA VAL A 78 8.25 -5.47 28.34
C VAL A 78 9.23 -4.31 28.19
N PRO A 79 8.92 -3.10 28.70
CA PRO A 79 9.77 -1.94 28.50
C PRO A 79 11.12 -2.09 29.21
N ARG A 80 12.22 -1.81 28.51
CA ARG A 80 13.55 -1.70 29.12
C ARG A 80 13.80 -0.25 29.54
N VAL A 81 13.80 -0.02 30.85
CA VAL A 81 14.03 1.31 31.43
C VAL A 81 15.52 1.63 31.54
N LEU A 82 15.84 2.91 31.76
CA LEU A 82 17.22 3.42 31.93
C LEU A 82 18.16 3.08 30.76
N ARG A 83 17.63 3.09 29.53
CA ARG A 83 18.39 2.93 28.28
C ARG A 83 18.54 4.26 27.56
N ASP A 84 19.72 4.54 27.04
CA ASP A 84 19.92 5.65 26.11
C ASP A 84 19.18 5.35 24.79
N THR A 85 18.25 6.22 24.42
CA THR A 85 17.45 6.11 23.20
C THR A 85 17.66 7.28 22.24
N ARG A 86 18.73 8.06 22.43
CA ARG A 86 19.03 9.20 21.56
C ARG A 86 19.34 8.79 20.12
N GLY A 87 19.92 7.60 19.93
CA GLY A 87 20.28 7.02 18.63
C GLY A 87 19.21 6.15 17.95
N ARG A 88 17.91 6.32 18.26
CA ARG A 88 16.84 5.54 17.60
C ARG A 88 16.91 5.72 16.08
N ASN A 89 16.91 4.61 15.36
CA ASN A 89 16.94 4.55 13.91
C ASN A 89 15.98 3.46 13.43
N LEU A 90 15.16 3.77 12.43
CA LEU A 90 14.23 2.81 11.80
C LEU A 90 14.79 2.25 10.49
N LYS A 91 15.95 2.72 10.03
CA LYS A 91 16.57 2.25 8.80
C LYS A 91 16.85 0.76 8.85
N THR A 92 16.63 0.09 7.73
CA THR A 92 16.93 -1.33 7.55
C THR A 92 17.41 -1.59 6.13
N THR A 93 18.14 -2.69 5.91
CA THR A 93 18.56 -3.12 4.58
C THR A 93 17.77 -4.35 4.17
N LEU A 94 17.20 -4.34 2.96
CA LEU A 94 16.47 -5.47 2.38
C LEU A 94 16.80 -5.59 0.90
N PHE A 95 17.19 -6.79 0.45
CA PHE A 95 17.65 -7.07 -0.92
C PHE A 95 18.72 -6.10 -1.46
N GLY A 96 19.63 -5.67 -0.58
CA GLY A 96 20.74 -4.77 -0.95
C GLY A 96 20.38 -3.28 -1.02
N GLN A 97 19.13 -2.89 -0.72
CA GLN A 97 18.68 -1.50 -0.62
C GLN A 97 18.52 -1.10 0.85
N GLU A 98 19.03 0.08 1.23
CA GLU A 98 18.71 0.69 2.53
C GLU A 98 17.38 1.48 2.45
N TYR A 99 16.42 1.11 3.30
CA TYR A 99 15.13 1.78 3.46
C TYR A 99 15.08 2.56 4.78
N ASP A 100 14.28 3.63 4.82
CA ASP A 100 14.14 4.50 5.99
C ASP A 100 13.23 3.91 7.09
N ALA A 101 12.48 2.85 6.78
CA ALA A 101 11.62 2.13 7.73
C ALA A 101 11.50 0.63 7.39
N PRO A 102 11.23 -0.25 8.36
CA PRO A 102 11.13 -1.69 8.15
C PRO A 102 9.72 -2.15 7.76
N PHE A 103 8.97 -1.30 7.06
CA PHE A 103 7.64 -1.59 6.54
C PHE A 103 7.42 -0.81 5.25
N GLY A 104 6.45 -1.26 4.44
CA GLY A 104 6.20 -0.71 3.11
C GLY A 104 4.74 -0.80 2.70
N LEU A 105 4.48 -0.49 1.43
CA LEU A 105 3.15 -0.57 0.84
C LEU A 105 2.94 -1.95 0.17
N PRO A 106 1.94 -2.74 0.60
CA PRO A 106 1.65 -4.04 -0.01
C PRO A 106 1.03 -3.88 -1.41
N PRO A 107 0.99 -4.95 -2.23
CA PRO A 107 0.32 -4.91 -3.51
C PRO A 107 -1.19 -4.78 -3.31
N MET A 108 -1.73 -3.61 -3.65
CA MET A 108 -3.16 -3.31 -3.59
C MET A 108 -3.70 -3.06 -4.99
N GLY A 109 -4.47 -4.03 -5.50
CA GLY A 109 -5.13 -3.96 -6.79
C GLY A 109 -6.16 -2.84 -6.90
N ALA A 110 -6.30 -2.30 -8.10
CA ALA A 110 -7.33 -1.32 -8.44
C ALA A 110 -7.40 -0.11 -7.49
N SER A 111 -6.27 0.34 -6.94
CA SER A 111 -6.22 1.50 -6.03
C SER A 111 -6.75 2.78 -6.69
N ALA A 112 -6.65 2.89 -8.02
CA ALA A 112 -7.25 3.97 -8.80
C ALA A 112 -8.79 4.05 -8.77
N LEU A 113 -9.49 3.02 -8.27
CA LEU A 113 -10.93 3.09 -7.98
C LEU A 113 -11.24 3.84 -6.67
N VAL A 114 -10.29 3.85 -5.73
CA VAL A 114 -10.44 4.50 -4.42
C VAL A 114 -10.14 6.00 -4.53
N ALA A 115 -9.04 6.33 -5.21
CA ALA A 115 -8.58 7.70 -5.44
C ALA A 115 -8.02 7.85 -6.85
N TYR A 116 -8.13 9.04 -7.44
CA TYR A 116 -7.61 9.30 -8.78
C TYR A 116 -6.12 8.96 -8.90
N ARG A 117 -5.78 8.04 -9.81
CA ARG A 117 -4.43 7.47 -9.98
C ARG A 117 -3.81 6.97 -8.66
N GLY A 118 -4.62 6.34 -7.80
CA GLY A 118 -4.23 5.89 -6.46
C GLY A 118 -2.93 5.07 -6.43
N ASP A 119 -2.73 4.15 -7.38
CA ASP A 119 -1.51 3.35 -7.51
C ASP A 119 -0.24 4.23 -7.67
N LEU A 120 -0.33 5.29 -8.49
CA LEU A 120 0.77 6.23 -8.72
C LEU A 120 1.00 7.13 -7.50
N VAL A 121 -0.08 7.54 -6.82
CA VAL A 121 0.01 8.32 -5.57
C VAL A 121 0.77 7.53 -4.50
N LEU A 122 0.45 6.25 -4.33
CA LEU A 122 1.15 5.34 -3.42
C LEU A 122 2.62 5.17 -3.84
N THR A 123 2.88 5.02 -5.14
CA THR A 123 4.23 4.91 -5.73
C THR A 123 5.11 6.09 -5.39
N GLN A 124 4.59 7.29 -5.61
CA GLN A 124 5.30 8.53 -5.32
C GLN A 124 5.52 8.71 -3.81
N ALA A 125 4.54 8.35 -2.98
CA ALA A 125 4.67 8.39 -1.54
C ALA A 125 5.74 7.42 -1.02
N ALA A 126 5.77 6.18 -1.51
CA ALA A 126 6.78 5.20 -1.14
C ALA A 126 8.19 5.67 -1.53
N ARG A 127 8.35 6.22 -2.74
CA ARG A 127 9.61 6.79 -3.20
C ARG A 127 10.06 7.97 -2.33
N ALA A 128 9.17 8.90 -2.04
CA ALA A 128 9.46 10.09 -1.24
C ALA A 128 9.80 9.76 0.23
N ARG A 129 9.31 8.61 0.74
CA ARG A 129 9.58 8.14 2.10
C ARG A 129 10.66 7.06 2.17
N ASN A 130 11.24 6.68 1.03
CA ASN A 130 12.20 5.59 0.90
C ASN A 130 11.77 4.32 1.67
N VAL A 131 10.57 3.84 1.39
CA VAL A 131 10.03 2.58 1.95
C VAL A 131 9.77 1.58 0.83
N PRO A 132 9.81 0.26 1.10
CA PRO A 132 9.44 -0.75 0.12
C PRO A 132 8.02 -0.53 -0.40
N MET A 133 7.81 -0.81 -1.68
CA MET A 133 6.47 -0.84 -2.25
C MET A 133 6.40 -1.93 -3.30
N ILE A 134 5.26 -2.62 -3.31
CA ILE A 134 4.94 -3.64 -4.28
C ILE A 134 3.75 -3.16 -5.10
N MET A 135 3.92 -3.01 -6.41
CA MET A 135 2.81 -2.75 -7.31
C MET A 135 2.07 -4.05 -7.64
N SER A 136 0.74 -4.01 -7.77
CA SER A 136 -0.02 -5.19 -8.15
C SER A 136 -0.14 -5.33 -9.67
N ALA A 137 -0.08 -6.56 -10.19
CA ALA A 137 -0.48 -6.89 -11.56
C ALA A 137 -1.93 -6.46 -11.88
N SER A 138 -2.77 -6.32 -10.87
CA SER A 138 -4.16 -5.82 -10.98
C SER A 138 -4.29 -4.29 -10.88
N SER A 139 -3.17 -3.56 -11.01
CA SER A 139 -3.20 -2.10 -11.12
C SER A 139 -3.87 -1.65 -12.43
N LEU A 140 -4.47 -0.46 -12.38
CA LEU A 140 -5.06 0.24 -13.53
C LEU A 140 -4.06 1.24 -14.16
N ILE A 141 -2.81 1.25 -13.69
CA ILE A 141 -1.73 2.10 -14.21
C ILE A 141 -0.69 1.18 -14.85
N PRO A 142 -0.20 1.48 -16.07
CA PRO A 142 0.87 0.71 -16.70
C PRO A 142 2.11 0.62 -15.81
N LEU A 143 2.73 -0.57 -15.76
CA LEU A 143 3.91 -0.80 -14.93
C LEU A 143 5.11 0.09 -15.31
N GLU A 144 5.19 0.52 -16.57
CA GLU A 144 6.22 1.45 -17.06
C GLU A 144 6.09 2.84 -16.41
N ASP A 145 4.86 3.33 -16.23
CA ASP A 145 4.57 4.58 -15.53
C ASP A 145 4.95 4.49 -14.04
N VAL A 146 4.72 3.32 -13.42
CA VAL A 146 5.11 3.05 -12.04
C VAL A 146 6.63 2.98 -11.90
N ALA A 147 7.32 2.25 -12.76
CA ALA A 147 8.78 2.14 -12.78
C ALA A 147 9.45 3.51 -12.97
N LYS A 148 8.87 4.36 -13.83
CA LYS A 148 9.33 5.74 -14.01
C LYS A 148 9.18 6.59 -12.73
N ALA A 149 8.09 6.42 -11.99
CA ALA A 149 7.85 7.15 -10.76
C ALA A 149 8.63 6.63 -9.55
N ASN A 150 8.89 5.32 -9.51
CA ASN A 150 9.71 4.66 -8.50
C ASN A 150 10.49 3.48 -9.10
N PRO A 151 11.76 3.70 -9.51
CA PRO A 151 12.62 2.63 -10.05
C PRO A 151 12.97 1.53 -9.04
N ASP A 152 12.68 1.74 -7.75
CA ASP A 152 12.93 0.78 -6.68
C ASP A 152 11.64 0.04 -6.25
N ALA A 153 10.53 0.25 -6.96
CA ALA A 153 9.30 -0.50 -6.76
C ALA A 153 9.50 -1.98 -7.12
N TRP A 154 8.78 -2.86 -6.43
CA TRP A 154 8.72 -4.27 -6.72
C TRP A 154 7.46 -4.58 -7.51
N TYR A 155 7.48 -5.66 -8.29
CA TYR A 155 6.34 -6.10 -9.07
C TYR A 155 5.71 -7.34 -8.45
N GLN A 156 4.40 -7.32 -8.20
CA GLN A 156 3.64 -8.51 -7.80
C GLN A 156 2.92 -9.11 -9.01
N ALA A 157 3.09 -10.42 -9.19
CA ALA A 157 2.49 -11.19 -10.27
C ALA A 157 1.46 -12.20 -9.78
N TYR A 158 0.41 -12.38 -10.59
CA TYR A 158 -0.41 -13.57 -10.64
C TYR A 158 -0.02 -14.31 -11.91
N LEU A 159 0.58 -15.50 -11.78
CA LEU A 159 1.02 -16.25 -12.95
C LEU A 159 -0.07 -17.20 -13.42
N PRO A 160 -0.37 -17.22 -14.73
CA PRO A 160 -1.20 -18.26 -15.31
C PRO A 160 -0.46 -19.61 -15.31
N GLY A 161 -1.15 -20.70 -15.64
CA GLY A 161 -0.54 -22.04 -15.71
C GLY A 161 0.28 -22.28 -16.97
N GLU A 162 0.16 -21.41 -17.99
CA GLU A 162 0.76 -21.60 -19.32
C GLU A 162 2.09 -20.83 -19.47
N ALA A 163 3.19 -21.52 -19.80
CA ALA A 163 4.52 -20.93 -19.94
C ALA A 163 4.57 -19.83 -21.01
N GLU A 164 3.84 -20.02 -22.10
CA GLU A 164 3.74 -19.10 -23.24
C GLU A 164 3.13 -17.74 -22.85
N ARG A 165 2.45 -17.67 -21.70
CA ARG A 165 1.92 -16.42 -21.12
C ARG A 165 2.80 -15.86 -20.02
N ILE A 166 3.48 -16.73 -19.28
CA ILE A 166 4.42 -16.34 -18.21
C ILE A 166 5.64 -15.64 -18.81
N GLU A 167 6.30 -16.24 -19.80
CA GLU A 167 7.56 -15.74 -20.36
C GLU A 167 7.42 -14.28 -20.86
N PRO A 168 6.43 -13.92 -21.70
CA PRO A 168 6.30 -12.54 -22.17
C PRO A 168 5.98 -11.54 -21.05
N LEU A 169 5.28 -11.96 -19.99
CA LEU A 169 5.00 -11.10 -18.84
C LEU A 169 6.28 -10.83 -18.05
N VAL A 170 7.08 -11.86 -17.79
CA VAL A 170 8.37 -11.73 -17.10
C VAL A 170 9.31 -10.85 -17.91
N ASP A 171 9.36 -11.04 -19.24
CA ASP A 171 10.17 -10.21 -20.14
C ASP A 171 9.75 -8.74 -20.09
N ARG A 172 8.45 -8.44 -20.11
CA ARG A 172 7.94 -7.06 -19.98
C ARG A 172 8.33 -6.43 -18.64
N VAL A 173 8.16 -7.17 -17.54
CA VAL A 173 8.51 -6.69 -16.19
C VAL A 173 10.01 -6.41 -16.08
N ALA A 174 10.85 -7.30 -16.63
CA ALA A 174 12.29 -7.10 -16.69
C ALA A 174 12.67 -5.89 -17.57
N ALA A 175 12.06 -5.76 -18.75
CA ALA A 175 12.30 -4.66 -19.68
C ALA A 175 11.92 -3.29 -19.10
N ALA A 176 10.89 -3.23 -18.26
CA ALA A 176 10.52 -2.02 -17.54
C ALA A 176 11.45 -1.67 -16.36
N GLY A 177 12.36 -2.57 -15.98
CA GLY A 177 13.42 -2.32 -15.00
C GLY A 177 13.09 -2.74 -13.56
N PHE A 178 12.05 -3.55 -13.34
CA PHE A 178 11.76 -4.10 -12.01
C PHE A 178 12.85 -5.10 -11.59
N LYS A 179 13.41 -4.90 -10.40
CA LYS A 179 14.49 -5.74 -9.85
C LYS A 179 13.99 -6.85 -8.92
N THR A 180 12.79 -6.68 -8.39
CA THR A 180 12.19 -7.61 -7.42
C THR A 180 10.84 -8.08 -7.91
N PHE A 181 10.66 -9.39 -7.96
CA PHE A 181 9.44 -10.05 -8.42
C PHE A 181 8.79 -10.81 -7.27
N VAL A 182 7.53 -10.52 -6.98
CA VAL A 182 6.75 -11.09 -5.88
C VAL A 182 5.65 -11.96 -6.47
N LEU A 183 5.77 -13.27 -6.30
CA LEU A 183 4.76 -14.21 -6.79
C LEU A 183 3.67 -14.42 -5.73
N THR A 184 2.43 -14.07 -6.06
CA THR A 184 1.27 -14.34 -5.20
C THR A 184 0.68 -15.71 -5.57
N VAL A 185 0.65 -16.63 -4.59
CA VAL A 185 0.27 -18.05 -4.80
C VAL A 185 -1.00 -18.47 -4.07
N ASP A 186 -1.70 -17.55 -3.41
CA ASP A 186 -2.87 -17.81 -2.56
C ASP A 186 -4.22 -17.51 -3.26
N VAL A 187 -4.20 -17.22 -4.57
CA VAL A 187 -5.41 -16.90 -5.37
C VAL A 187 -5.53 -17.83 -6.58
N GLN A 188 -5.54 -19.15 -6.34
CA GLN A 188 -5.74 -20.14 -7.42
C GLN A 188 -7.18 -20.13 -7.96
N VAL A 189 -8.14 -19.74 -7.11
CA VAL A 189 -9.55 -19.64 -7.45
C VAL A 189 -10.10 -18.29 -6.97
N SER A 190 -11.19 -17.84 -7.59
CA SER A 190 -11.88 -16.64 -7.14
C SER A 190 -12.41 -16.80 -5.71
N SER A 191 -12.24 -15.76 -4.90
CA SER A 191 -12.70 -15.73 -3.50
C SER A 191 -14.21 -15.53 -3.39
N ASN A 192 -14.83 -16.15 -2.39
CA ASN A 192 -16.24 -15.93 -2.07
C ASN A 192 -16.43 -14.61 -1.32
N ARG A 193 -16.52 -13.51 -2.07
CA ARG A 193 -16.69 -12.15 -1.54
C ARG A 193 -18.16 -11.75 -1.49
N GLU A 194 -18.92 -12.30 -0.54
CA GLU A 194 -20.36 -11.96 -0.40
C GLU A 194 -20.56 -10.50 -0.02
N ASN A 195 -19.59 -9.86 0.65
CA ASN A 195 -19.56 -8.43 0.91
C ASN A 195 -19.69 -7.61 -0.39
N ASN A 196 -18.96 -8.00 -1.45
CA ASN A 196 -19.00 -7.33 -2.75
C ASN A 196 -20.39 -7.48 -3.38
N VAL A 197 -20.95 -8.70 -3.34
CA VAL A 197 -22.29 -8.98 -3.85
C VAL A 197 -23.34 -8.15 -3.11
N ARG A 198 -23.31 -8.13 -1.77
CA ARG A 198 -24.23 -7.36 -0.92
C ARG A 198 -24.11 -5.85 -1.11
N ASN A 199 -22.90 -5.36 -1.40
CA ASN A 199 -22.63 -3.93 -1.62
C ASN A 199 -22.78 -3.52 -3.10
N GLY A 200 -23.16 -4.43 -4.00
CA GLY A 200 -23.37 -4.13 -5.42
C GLY A 200 -22.08 -3.90 -6.21
N TYR A 201 -20.92 -4.31 -5.68
CA TYR A 201 -19.64 -4.17 -6.36
C TYR A 201 -19.54 -5.16 -7.54
N SER A 202 -19.24 -4.64 -8.72
CA SER A 202 -19.01 -5.43 -9.94
C SER A 202 -18.06 -4.71 -10.89
N ILE A 203 -17.23 -5.48 -11.60
CA ILE A 203 -16.43 -5.00 -12.72
C ILE A 203 -16.85 -5.83 -13.95
N PRO A 204 -17.39 -5.23 -15.02
CA PRO A 204 -17.74 -3.82 -15.17
C PRO A 204 -18.95 -3.42 -14.30
N LEU A 205 -19.05 -2.12 -13.95
CA LEU A 205 -20.15 -1.57 -13.15
C LEU A 205 -21.49 -1.77 -13.87
N LYS A 206 -22.46 -2.41 -13.20
CA LYS A 206 -23.83 -2.55 -13.72
C LYS A 206 -24.69 -1.35 -13.31
N PRO A 207 -25.46 -0.74 -14.22
CA PRO A 207 -26.38 0.32 -13.85
C PRO A 207 -27.49 -0.24 -12.96
N THR A 208 -27.46 0.13 -11.68
CA THR A 208 -28.46 -0.25 -10.68
C THR A 208 -28.96 0.98 -9.92
N PRO A 209 -30.17 0.95 -9.33
CA PRO A 209 -30.64 2.04 -8.48
C PRO A 209 -29.69 2.33 -7.30
N GLN A 210 -29.04 1.29 -6.77
CA GLN A 210 -28.03 1.41 -5.72
C GLN A 210 -26.78 2.16 -6.21
N LEU A 211 -26.27 1.86 -7.41
CA LEU A 211 -25.13 2.58 -7.99
C LEU A 211 -25.45 4.06 -8.22
N LEU A 212 -26.67 4.36 -8.69
CA LEU A 212 -27.13 5.75 -8.86
C LEU A 212 -27.18 6.49 -7.51
N TRP A 213 -27.73 5.86 -6.48
CA TRP A 213 -27.80 6.42 -5.13
C TRP A 213 -26.40 6.62 -4.52
N ASP A 214 -25.51 5.64 -4.68
CA ASP A 214 -24.10 5.71 -4.28
C ASP A 214 -23.40 6.91 -4.94
N GLY A 215 -23.65 7.15 -6.24
CA GLY A 215 -23.13 8.30 -6.96
C GLY A 215 -23.64 9.65 -6.44
N ILE A 216 -24.95 9.76 -6.19
CA ILE A 216 -25.58 10.99 -5.68
C ILE A 216 -25.09 11.31 -4.26
N THR A 217 -24.92 10.29 -3.41
CA THR A 217 -24.53 10.47 -2.00
C THR A 217 -23.03 10.70 -1.80
N HIS A 218 -22.19 10.43 -2.81
CA HIS A 218 -20.72 10.57 -2.72
C HIS A 218 -20.16 11.47 -3.84
N PRO A 219 -20.62 12.74 -3.96
CA PRO A 219 -20.23 13.62 -5.06
C PRO A 219 -18.72 13.92 -5.07
N GLY A 220 -18.08 13.94 -3.90
CA GLY A 220 -16.63 14.13 -3.79
C GLY A 220 -15.85 13.04 -4.52
N TRP A 221 -16.24 11.77 -4.33
CA TRP A 221 -15.61 10.66 -5.04
C TRP A 221 -15.98 10.64 -6.53
N VAL A 222 -17.24 10.90 -6.87
CA VAL A 222 -17.68 10.94 -8.27
C VAL A 222 -16.90 11.96 -9.07
N LEU A 223 -16.78 13.20 -8.57
CA LEU A 223 -16.13 14.28 -9.30
C LEU A 223 -14.61 14.12 -9.32
N ASN A 224 -13.99 13.79 -8.18
CA ASN A 224 -12.54 13.83 -8.06
C ASN A 224 -11.86 12.52 -8.48
N THR A 225 -12.56 11.39 -8.41
CA THR A 225 -12.03 10.07 -8.78
C THR A 225 -12.70 9.58 -10.06
N PHE A 226 -13.98 9.21 -10.02
CA PHE A 226 -14.61 8.48 -11.12
C PHE A 226 -14.66 9.28 -12.43
N PHE A 227 -15.26 10.47 -12.41
CA PHE A 227 -15.40 11.33 -13.58
C PHE A 227 -14.04 11.80 -14.10
N LYS A 228 -13.13 12.14 -13.19
CA LYS A 228 -11.76 12.51 -13.54
C LYS A 228 -11.00 11.37 -14.20
N THR A 229 -11.16 10.13 -13.74
CA THR A 229 -10.58 8.95 -14.40
C THR A 229 -11.20 8.74 -15.77
N MET A 230 -12.53 8.76 -15.87
CA MET A 230 -13.26 8.59 -17.13
C MET A 230 -12.85 9.61 -18.21
N LEU A 231 -12.75 10.88 -17.84
CA LEU A 231 -12.38 11.94 -18.78
C LEU A 231 -10.95 11.83 -19.31
N ASN A 232 -10.01 11.37 -18.49
CA ASN A 232 -8.59 11.36 -18.85
C ASN A 232 -8.11 10.01 -19.38
N HIS A 233 -8.74 8.91 -18.98
CA HIS A 233 -8.26 7.54 -19.21
C HIS A 233 -9.34 6.56 -19.68
N GLY A 234 -10.61 6.99 -19.75
CA GLY A 234 -11.72 6.11 -20.14
C GLY A 234 -12.16 5.14 -19.03
N MET A 235 -12.80 4.04 -19.44
CA MET A 235 -13.31 3.02 -18.52
C MET A 235 -12.16 2.25 -17.85
N PRO A 236 -12.17 2.10 -16.51
CA PRO A 236 -11.13 1.34 -15.80
C PRO A 236 -10.95 -0.09 -16.32
N HIS A 237 -9.72 -0.49 -16.60
CA HIS A 237 -9.34 -1.86 -16.96
C HIS A 237 -7.97 -2.24 -16.39
N PHE A 238 -7.73 -3.54 -16.21
CA PHE A 238 -6.43 -4.03 -15.73
C PHE A 238 -5.37 -3.92 -16.83
N GLU A 239 -4.21 -3.35 -16.49
CA GLU A 239 -3.13 -3.08 -17.45
C GLU A 239 -1.99 -4.09 -17.42
N ASN A 240 -1.81 -4.81 -16.30
CA ASN A 240 -0.57 -5.55 -16.05
C ASN A 240 -0.78 -7.07 -15.81
N MET A 241 -1.97 -7.60 -16.08
CA MET A 241 -2.22 -9.05 -15.91
C MET A 241 -1.66 -9.91 -17.05
N ASP A 242 -1.45 -9.32 -18.22
CA ASP A 242 -0.91 -9.99 -19.41
C ASP A 242 0.09 -9.07 -20.12
N ALA A 243 0.95 -9.64 -20.97
CA ALA A 243 1.98 -8.89 -21.70
C ALA A 243 1.43 -7.97 -22.80
N GLY A 244 0.21 -8.22 -23.30
CA GLY A 244 -0.34 -7.57 -24.49
C GLY A 244 -1.06 -6.24 -24.27
N ARG A 245 -1.07 -5.68 -23.06
CA ARG A 245 -1.77 -4.43 -22.73
C ARG A 245 -0.89 -3.52 -21.89
N GLY A 246 -1.00 -2.20 -22.09
CA GLY A 246 -0.08 -1.18 -21.57
C GLY A 246 0.26 -0.18 -22.65
#